data_AF-A0A438CEG5-F1
#
_entry.id   AF-A0A438CEG5-F1
#
_cell.length_a   1.000
_cell.length_b   1.000
_cell.length_c   1.000
_cell.angle_alpha   90.00
_cell.angle_beta   90.00
_cell.angle_gamma   90.00
#
_symmetry.space_group_name_H-M   'P 1'
#
loop_
_entity.id
_entity.type
_entity.pdbx_description
1 polymer ?
#
loop_
_entity_poly.entity_id
_entity_poly.type
_entity_poly.pdbx_seq_one_letter_code
_entity_poly.pdbx_strand_id
1 'polypeptide(L)'
;MPPTSTLLSLSSSFFFFSLSISPLSPLGRRKSSEPATKPPSANEPAPENPTPLPSSPPTSPSSTAPSLQISANPPPESPDQDQIKPLLFTLSVYQNGVVRVKIDEDPSLDPPKKRFEVPDVILPEFESTKLWLQRFQTETVDGDSGPSSVVYVADGYEAVLRHNPFEVYVREKQGKRRVLSLNSHGLFDFEQLRVKQEGDDWEERFKGHTDVRPYGPQSISFDVSFFDADFVYGIPEHASSFALRSTRGPGVDDSEPYRLFNLDGTSGFFWLNAAEMQIDVLGSGWDAESGILLPESGSRIDTFWMSEAGIVDTFFFIGPGPKDVVRQYTSVTGMPAMPQLFSTAHHQCRWNYRDEEDVENVDSKFDEHDIPYDVLWLDIDHTDGKRYFTWDRVLFPNPEQMQNKLAAKGRHMVTIVDPHIKRDESFHLHKEATSKGYYVKDATGKDYDGVVLAWIIVLPGYVEPRDQVMVV
;
A
#
# COMPACT_ATOMS: atom_id res chain seq x y z
N MET A 1 -37.82 -21.41 -19.64
CA MET A 1 -36.39 -21.49 -19.32
C MET A 1 -35.96 -20.09 -18.90
N PRO A 2 -35.44 -19.87 -17.69
CA PRO A 2 -34.92 -18.56 -17.29
C PRO A 2 -33.55 -18.32 -17.95
N PRO A 3 -33.17 -17.06 -18.24
CA PRO A 3 -31.81 -16.73 -18.64
C PRO A 3 -30.87 -16.85 -17.43
N THR A 4 -29.72 -17.48 -17.62
CA THR A 4 -28.62 -17.50 -16.66
C THR A 4 -28.00 -16.12 -16.55
N SER A 5 -28.02 -15.51 -15.36
CA SER A 5 -27.14 -14.37 -15.07
C SER A 5 -25.71 -14.86 -14.88
N THR A 6 -24.77 -14.20 -15.56
CA THR A 6 -23.34 -14.42 -15.35
C THR A 6 -22.86 -13.38 -14.33
N LEU A 7 -22.39 -13.83 -13.17
CA LEU A 7 -21.75 -12.96 -12.18
C LEU A 7 -20.38 -12.50 -12.74
N LEU A 8 -20.27 -11.19 -13.03
CA LEU A 8 -18.99 -10.53 -13.24
C LEU A 8 -18.45 -10.08 -11.88
N SER A 9 -17.35 -10.69 -11.45
CA SER A 9 -16.53 -10.15 -10.37
C SER A 9 -15.72 -8.98 -10.90
N LEU A 10 -15.90 -7.79 -10.33
CA LEU A 10 -15.12 -6.60 -10.67
C LEU A 10 -13.93 -6.49 -9.72
N SER A 11 -12.73 -6.83 -10.22
CA SER A 11 -11.49 -6.41 -9.58
C SER A 11 -11.33 -4.89 -9.73
N SER A 12 -11.00 -4.20 -8.63
CA SER A 12 -10.80 -2.75 -8.55
C SER A 12 -9.95 -2.22 -9.72
N SER A 13 -10.62 -1.60 -10.69
CA SER A 13 -9.98 -1.08 -11.89
C SER A 13 -9.56 0.36 -11.66
N PHE A 14 -8.24 0.59 -11.55
CA PHE A 14 -7.67 1.93 -11.42
C PHE A 14 -7.84 2.71 -12.73
N PHE A 15 -8.72 3.72 -12.73
CA PHE A 15 -8.87 4.67 -13.83
C PHE A 15 -7.95 5.88 -13.61
N PHE A 16 -7.15 6.21 -14.63
CA PHE A 16 -6.29 7.39 -14.63
C PHE A 16 -7.07 8.65 -15.04
N PHE A 17 -6.94 9.73 -14.27
CA PHE A 17 -7.30 11.08 -14.69
C PHE A 17 -6.06 11.97 -14.76
N SER A 18 -5.66 12.37 -15.97
CA SER A 18 -4.62 13.37 -16.18
C SER A 18 -5.23 14.78 -16.28
N LEU A 19 -5.28 15.52 -15.18
CA LEU A 19 -5.67 16.93 -15.19
C LEU A 19 -4.51 17.82 -15.65
N SER A 20 -4.48 18.14 -16.94
CA SER A 20 -3.56 19.15 -17.50
C SER A 20 -3.98 20.56 -17.10
N ILE A 21 -3.43 21.08 -16.02
CA ILE A 21 -3.56 22.50 -15.64
C ILE A 21 -2.47 23.32 -16.35
N SER A 22 -2.86 24.10 -17.36
CA SER A 22 -1.96 25.01 -18.08
C SER A 22 -1.41 26.13 -17.19
N PRO A 23 -0.18 26.61 -17.42
CA PRO A 23 0.57 27.39 -16.43
C PRO A 23 0.12 28.85 -16.33
N LEU A 24 -0.25 29.27 -15.12
CA LEU A 24 -0.27 30.68 -14.72
C LEU A 24 1.08 31.06 -14.10
N SER A 25 1.60 32.22 -14.52
CA SER A 25 2.98 32.68 -14.27
C SER A 25 3.30 32.95 -12.78
N PRO A 26 4.60 32.91 -12.39
CA PRO A 26 4.97 32.61 -11.01
C PRO A 26 4.99 33.84 -10.09
N LEU A 27 4.04 33.91 -9.15
CA LEU A 27 4.21 34.67 -7.90
C LEU A 27 3.86 33.81 -6.67
N GLY A 28 4.91 33.27 -6.05
CA GLY A 28 5.00 33.00 -4.61
C GLY A 28 4.00 32.02 -3.98
N ARG A 29 4.37 30.73 -3.96
CA ARG A 29 4.01 29.79 -2.86
C ARG A 29 4.93 28.55 -2.85
N ARG A 30 6.05 28.64 -2.12
CA ARG A 30 6.58 27.48 -1.38
C ARG A 30 5.84 27.38 -0.04
N LYS A 31 5.64 26.16 0.45
CA LYS A 31 5.06 25.69 1.75
C LYS A 31 3.76 24.87 1.60
N SER A 32 3.89 23.61 1.21
CA SER A 32 2.89 22.55 1.47
C SER A 32 3.44 21.12 1.36
N SER A 33 4.68 20.90 1.80
CA SER A 33 5.10 19.71 2.55
C SER A 33 6.06 20.22 3.65
N GLU A 34 6.16 19.50 4.76
CA GLU A 34 7.08 19.86 5.84
C GLU A 34 8.36 19.03 5.67
N PRO A 35 9.55 19.67 5.51
CA PRO A 35 10.78 18.91 5.40
C PRO A 35 11.06 18.21 6.74
N ALA A 36 11.55 16.97 6.69
CA ALA A 36 11.68 16.09 7.84
C ALA A 36 12.49 16.70 9.02
N THR A 37 11.78 17.29 9.98
CA THR A 37 12.34 17.70 11.28
C THR A 37 12.01 16.66 12.33
N LYS A 38 13.06 15.94 12.78
CA LYS A 38 13.19 15.01 13.92
C LYS A 38 11.90 14.61 14.69
N PRO A 39 11.63 13.30 14.88
CA PRO A 39 10.63 12.86 15.84
C PRO A 39 11.00 13.30 17.27
N PRO A 40 10.03 13.70 18.11
CA PRO A 40 10.29 14.16 19.48
C PRO A 40 10.47 13.00 20.48
N SER A 41 11.53 12.20 20.33
CA SER A 41 11.89 11.16 21.32
C SER A 41 13.40 11.03 21.62
N ALA A 42 14.23 12.01 21.20
CA ALA A 42 15.67 12.01 21.46
C ALA A 42 16.05 13.00 22.58
N ASN A 43 15.87 12.59 23.85
CA ASN A 43 16.35 13.36 25.01
C ASN A 43 16.49 12.49 26.29
N GLU A 44 17.37 11.48 26.29
CA GLU A 44 17.97 10.94 27.52
C GLU A 44 19.36 10.31 27.24
N PRO A 45 20.34 10.39 28.16
CA PRO A 45 21.70 9.89 27.94
C PRO A 45 21.91 8.43 28.40
N ALA A 46 22.73 7.67 27.66
CA ALA A 46 22.98 6.25 27.91
C ALA A 46 23.89 5.97 29.14
N PRO A 47 23.62 4.92 29.94
CA PRO A 47 24.53 4.36 30.94
C PRO A 47 25.42 3.22 30.40
N GLU A 48 26.42 2.81 31.20
CA GLU A 48 27.54 1.93 30.77
C GLU A 48 27.26 0.40 30.84
N ASN A 49 27.97 -0.38 30.02
CA ASN A 49 27.91 -1.84 29.89
C ASN A 49 28.10 -2.66 31.18
N PRO A 50 27.38 -3.80 31.32
CA PRO A 50 27.81 -4.96 32.10
C PRO A 50 28.01 -6.26 31.28
N THR A 51 28.86 -7.15 31.79
CA THR A 51 29.33 -8.41 31.17
C THR A 51 28.32 -9.59 31.21
N PRO A 52 28.47 -10.62 30.35
CA PRO A 52 27.47 -11.67 30.15
C PRO A 52 27.60 -12.88 31.11
N LEU A 53 26.47 -13.55 31.38
CA LEU A 53 26.38 -14.87 32.01
C LEU A 53 25.32 -15.76 31.31
N PRO A 54 25.42 -17.11 31.39
CA PRO A 54 24.79 -18.01 30.42
C PRO A 54 23.36 -18.46 30.76
N SER A 55 22.56 -18.75 29.73
CA SER A 55 21.22 -19.32 29.83
C SER A 55 21.22 -20.86 29.64
N SER A 56 20.21 -21.52 30.22
CA SER A 56 19.99 -22.98 30.13
C SER A 56 18.67 -23.30 29.41
N PRO A 57 18.55 -24.40 28.65
CA PRO A 57 17.38 -24.68 27.82
C PRO A 57 16.27 -25.47 28.55
N PRO A 58 14.98 -25.22 28.25
CA PRO A 58 13.88 -26.11 28.59
C PRO A 58 13.46 -27.02 27.41
N THR A 59 12.83 -28.14 27.76
CA THR A 59 12.47 -29.27 26.90
C THR A 59 11.13 -29.14 26.16
N SER A 60 11.02 -29.86 25.04
CA SER A 60 9.86 -30.01 24.14
C SER A 60 8.94 -31.20 24.51
N PRO A 61 7.80 -31.45 23.80
CA PRO A 61 6.85 -30.55 23.11
C PRO A 61 5.35 -30.86 23.42
N SER A 62 4.42 -30.03 22.93
CA SER A 62 3.07 -30.46 22.56
C SER A 62 2.60 -29.75 21.26
N SER A 63 1.49 -30.22 20.66
CA SER A 63 1.26 -30.11 19.21
C SER A 63 0.36 -28.96 18.75
N THR A 64 0.95 -28.00 18.04
CA THR A 64 0.28 -27.11 17.07
C THR A 64 1.26 -26.82 15.92
N ALA A 65 0.82 -26.18 14.83
CA ALA A 65 1.72 -25.74 13.76
C ALA A 65 2.83 -24.82 14.34
N PRO A 66 4.07 -24.84 13.81
CA PRO A 66 5.18 -24.11 14.40
C PRO A 66 5.04 -22.60 14.20
N SER A 67 4.34 -21.93 15.11
CA SER A 67 4.50 -20.50 15.36
C SER A 67 5.86 -20.29 16.02
N LEU A 68 6.69 -19.46 15.41
CA LEU A 68 7.98 -19.10 15.98
C LEU A 68 7.83 -17.73 16.65
N GLN A 69 7.81 -17.72 17.98
CA GLN A 69 7.80 -16.48 18.75
C GLN A 69 9.20 -15.86 18.71
N ILE A 70 9.29 -14.66 18.15
CA ILE A 70 10.54 -13.88 18.14
C ILE A 70 10.45 -12.85 19.27
N SER A 71 11.41 -12.93 20.20
CA SER A 71 11.59 -11.95 21.27
C SER A 71 12.88 -11.19 20.98
N ALA A 72 12.74 -10.02 20.35
CA ALA A 72 13.84 -9.11 20.10
C ALA A 72 13.72 -7.94 21.09
N ASN A 73 14.43 -8.05 22.23
CA ASN A 73 15.00 -6.96 23.05
C ASN A 73 15.50 -7.48 24.43
N PRO A 74 16.40 -6.74 25.12
CA PRO A 74 16.90 -7.11 26.45
C PRO A 74 15.80 -7.11 27.53
N PRO A 75 16.03 -7.76 28.70
CA PRO A 75 15.05 -7.76 29.78
C PRO A 75 14.86 -6.35 30.38
N PRO A 76 13.65 -6.02 30.88
CA PRO A 76 13.33 -4.67 31.35
C PRO A 76 14.17 -4.29 32.58
N GLU A 77 14.72 -3.07 32.57
CA GLU A 77 15.55 -2.55 33.66
C GLU A 77 14.74 -1.99 34.84
N SER A 78 13.41 -1.92 34.74
CA SER A 78 12.52 -1.51 35.83
C SER A 78 11.20 -2.29 35.86
N PRO A 79 10.47 -2.30 37.01
CA PRO A 79 9.18 -2.99 37.12
C PRO A 79 8.00 -2.31 36.41
N ASP A 80 8.19 -1.06 35.96
CA ASP A 80 7.12 -0.19 35.41
C ASP A 80 7.25 0.06 33.89
N GLN A 81 8.19 -0.60 33.20
CA GLN A 81 8.19 -0.59 31.73
C GLN A 81 7.11 -1.54 31.20
N ASP A 82 6.29 -1.05 30.26
CA ASP A 82 5.33 -1.87 29.49
C ASP A 82 6.05 -3.14 28.98
N GLN A 83 5.61 -4.30 29.45
CA GLN A 83 6.29 -5.56 29.18
C GLN A 83 6.16 -5.92 27.69
N ILE A 84 7.24 -5.70 26.92
CA ILE A 84 7.28 -5.96 25.47
C ILE A 84 6.83 -7.39 25.19
N LYS A 85 5.72 -7.53 24.45
CA LYS A 85 5.13 -8.84 24.12
C LYS A 85 5.87 -9.42 22.91
N PRO A 86 6.07 -10.75 22.80
CA PRO A 86 6.62 -11.35 21.59
C PRO A 86 5.65 -11.18 20.41
N LEU A 87 6.20 -11.01 19.21
CA LEU A 87 5.43 -10.91 17.97
C LEU A 87 5.22 -12.28 17.32
N LEU A 88 4.12 -12.44 16.60
CA LEU A 88 3.85 -13.62 15.78
C LEU A 88 4.52 -13.48 14.41
N PHE A 89 5.56 -14.27 14.18
CA PHE A 89 6.20 -14.39 12.88
C PHE A 89 5.63 -15.56 12.07
N THR A 90 5.28 -15.32 10.80
CA THR A 90 4.86 -16.36 9.84
C THR A 90 5.60 -16.23 8.52
N LEU A 91 6.39 -17.24 8.17
CA LEU A 91 6.98 -17.43 6.85
C LEU A 91 6.15 -18.43 6.03
N SER A 92 5.76 -18.06 4.82
CA SER A 92 5.07 -18.93 3.86
C SER A 92 5.79 -18.93 2.51
N VAL A 93 5.77 -20.05 1.81
CA VAL A 93 6.32 -20.21 0.46
C VAL A 93 5.21 -20.78 -0.44
N TYR A 94 5.15 -20.33 -1.69
CA TYR A 94 4.12 -20.69 -2.66
C TYR A 94 4.73 -21.36 -3.91
N GLN A 95 3.94 -22.13 -4.67
CA GLN A 95 4.42 -22.99 -5.77
C GLN A 95 5.23 -22.28 -6.86
N ASN A 96 5.07 -20.96 -7.02
CA ASN A 96 5.74 -20.11 -7.99
C ASN A 96 7.02 -19.43 -7.44
N GLY A 97 7.52 -19.85 -6.27
CA GLY A 97 8.70 -19.29 -5.63
C GLY A 97 8.47 -17.97 -4.89
N VAL A 98 7.21 -17.53 -4.75
CA VAL A 98 6.88 -16.37 -3.91
C VAL A 98 7.04 -16.74 -2.45
N VAL A 99 7.72 -15.88 -1.70
CA VAL A 99 7.84 -15.97 -0.23
C VAL A 99 6.97 -14.87 0.37
N ARG A 100 6.19 -15.19 1.40
CA ARG A 100 5.40 -14.21 2.15
C ARG A 100 5.81 -14.21 3.62
N VAL A 101 6.08 -13.03 4.16
CA VAL A 101 6.42 -12.82 5.57
C VAL A 101 5.31 -11.99 6.20
N LYS A 102 4.70 -12.53 7.26
CA LYS A 102 3.77 -11.78 8.12
C LYS A 102 4.35 -11.61 9.53
N ILE A 103 4.19 -10.42 10.10
CA ILE A 103 4.51 -10.10 11.50
C ILE A 103 3.38 -9.25 12.08
N ASP A 104 2.81 -9.71 13.18
CA ASP A 104 1.68 -9.09 13.89
C ASP A 104 1.83 -9.29 15.41
N GLU A 105 1.05 -8.55 16.20
CA GLU A 105 0.92 -8.80 17.65
C GLU A 105 0.16 -10.11 17.88
N ASP A 106 0.55 -10.88 18.92
CA ASP A 106 -0.12 -12.13 19.25
C ASP A 106 -1.52 -11.88 19.85
N PRO A 107 -2.63 -12.28 19.19
CA PRO A 107 -3.98 -12.06 19.72
C PRO A 107 -4.24 -12.81 21.04
N SER A 108 -3.45 -13.84 21.35
CA SER A 108 -3.55 -14.56 22.63
C SER A 108 -2.92 -13.80 23.81
N LEU A 109 -2.18 -12.73 23.53
CA LEU A 109 -1.57 -11.84 24.53
C LEU A 109 -2.38 -10.55 24.75
N ASP A 110 -3.65 -10.53 24.33
CA ASP A 110 -4.63 -9.46 24.59
C ASP A 110 -4.13 -8.05 24.17
N PRO A 111 -3.94 -7.80 22.86
CA PRO A 111 -3.66 -6.46 22.35
C PRO A 111 -4.95 -5.59 22.37
N PRO A 112 -4.86 -4.26 22.60
CA PRO A 112 -6.02 -3.36 22.74
C PRO A 112 -7.03 -3.36 21.58
N LYS A 113 -6.59 -3.74 20.38
CA LYS A 113 -7.41 -4.05 19.20
C LYS A 113 -6.65 -5.03 18.31
N LYS A 114 -7.35 -5.67 17.36
CA LYS A 114 -6.65 -6.31 16.23
C LYS A 114 -6.04 -5.22 15.33
N ARG A 115 -4.82 -5.44 14.85
CA ARG A 115 -4.24 -4.64 13.75
C ARG A 115 -4.99 -4.88 12.45
N PHE A 116 -4.95 -3.89 11.57
CA PHE A 116 -5.60 -3.97 10.26
C PHE A 116 -4.78 -4.86 9.33
N GLU A 117 -5.44 -5.83 8.72
CA GLU A 117 -4.91 -6.70 7.67
C GLU A 117 -5.77 -6.45 6.43
N VAL A 118 -5.14 -6.17 5.29
CA VAL A 118 -5.85 -5.71 4.09
C VAL A 118 -6.63 -6.87 3.45
N PRO A 119 -7.98 -6.78 3.36
CA PRO A 119 -8.78 -7.80 2.68
C PRO A 119 -8.76 -7.61 1.16
N ASP A 120 -9.30 -8.58 0.43
CA ASP A 120 -9.72 -8.52 -0.98
C ASP A 120 -8.65 -8.21 -2.06
N VAL A 121 -7.42 -7.85 -1.69
CA VAL A 121 -6.29 -7.64 -2.63
C VAL A 121 -5.62 -8.94 -3.04
N ILE A 122 -5.61 -9.96 -2.16
CA ILE A 122 -4.96 -11.25 -2.43
C ILE A 122 -6.00 -12.22 -3.02
N LEU A 123 -5.67 -12.81 -4.17
CA LEU A 123 -6.51 -13.80 -4.83
C LEU A 123 -6.71 -15.06 -3.95
N PRO A 124 -7.95 -15.55 -3.75
CA PRO A 124 -8.21 -16.80 -3.04
C PRO A 124 -7.49 -18.02 -3.65
N GLU A 125 -7.34 -18.05 -4.98
CA GLU A 125 -6.59 -19.09 -5.69
C GLU A 125 -5.09 -19.05 -5.38
N PHE A 126 -4.49 -17.88 -5.11
CA PHE A 126 -3.09 -17.77 -4.71
C PHE A 126 -2.83 -18.48 -3.38
N GLU A 127 -3.69 -18.28 -2.39
CA GLU A 127 -3.57 -18.91 -1.07
C GLU A 127 -3.61 -20.45 -1.17
N SER A 128 -4.33 -21.00 -2.15
CA SER A 128 -4.38 -22.43 -2.42
C SER A 128 -3.05 -23.02 -2.93
N THR A 129 -2.12 -22.18 -3.42
CA THR A 129 -0.79 -22.59 -3.91
C THR A 129 0.28 -22.65 -2.81
N LYS A 130 -0.08 -22.41 -1.55
CA LYS A 130 0.85 -22.44 -0.40
C LYS A 130 1.48 -23.83 -0.24
N LEU A 131 2.81 -23.87 -0.19
CA LEU A 131 3.58 -25.09 0.04
C LEU A 131 3.51 -25.52 1.50
N TRP A 132 3.43 -26.83 1.73
CA TRP A 132 3.43 -27.38 3.08
C TRP A 132 4.86 -27.64 3.57
N LEU A 133 5.36 -26.72 4.38
CA LEU A 133 6.74 -26.70 4.87
C LEU A 133 6.91 -27.59 6.12
N GLN A 134 6.97 -28.91 5.92
CA GLN A 134 7.17 -29.87 7.04
C GLN A 134 8.55 -29.78 7.72
N ARG A 135 9.57 -29.35 6.98
CA ARG A 135 10.98 -29.47 7.39
C ARG A 135 11.74 -28.24 6.90
N PHE A 136 12.19 -27.42 7.85
CA PHE A 136 13.29 -26.50 7.64
C PHE A 136 14.61 -27.23 7.94
N GLN A 137 15.69 -26.79 7.29
CA GLN A 137 17.05 -27.15 7.67
C GLN A 137 17.56 -26.12 8.68
N THR A 138 18.66 -26.46 9.35
CA THR A 138 19.29 -25.60 10.33
C THR A 138 20.76 -25.41 9.95
N GLU A 139 21.18 -24.18 9.75
CA GLU A 139 22.52 -23.81 9.27
C GLU A 139 23.06 -22.66 10.12
N THR A 140 24.29 -22.74 10.60
CA THR A 140 24.99 -21.55 11.13
C THR A 140 25.52 -20.76 9.95
N VAL A 141 24.94 -19.58 9.70
CA VAL A 141 25.30 -18.73 8.58
C VAL A 141 26.23 -17.63 9.05
N ASP A 142 27.15 -17.18 8.19
CA ASP A 142 28.05 -16.03 8.38
C ASP A 142 28.85 -15.97 9.70
N GLY A 143 29.03 -17.11 10.38
CA GLY A 143 29.76 -17.22 11.65
C GLY A 143 28.92 -16.92 12.90
N ASP A 144 27.60 -16.88 12.78
CA ASP A 144 26.68 -16.54 13.87
C ASP A 144 26.81 -17.43 15.12
N SER A 145 26.49 -16.84 16.27
CA SER A 145 26.41 -17.53 17.56
C SER A 145 25.23 -18.51 17.65
N GLY A 146 24.28 -18.44 16.71
CA GLY A 146 23.03 -19.20 16.73
C GLY A 146 22.69 -19.87 15.38
N PRO A 147 21.87 -20.93 15.42
CA PRO A 147 21.35 -21.57 14.22
C PRO A 147 20.34 -20.67 13.47
N SER A 148 20.45 -20.59 12.13
CA SER A 148 19.42 -20.05 11.24
C SER A 148 18.51 -21.15 10.68
N SER A 149 17.25 -20.82 10.41
CA SER A 149 16.28 -21.74 9.78
C SER A 149 16.25 -21.54 8.27
N VAL A 150 16.53 -22.58 7.49
CA VAL A 150 16.60 -22.55 6.02
C VAL A 150 15.43 -23.32 5.41
N VAL A 151 14.74 -22.71 4.46
CA VAL A 151 13.53 -23.23 3.82
C VAL A 151 13.70 -23.21 2.30
N TYR A 152 13.33 -24.30 1.63
CA TYR A 152 13.31 -24.36 0.17
C TYR A 152 12.24 -23.42 -0.42
N VAL A 153 12.61 -22.64 -1.44
CA VAL A 153 11.70 -21.70 -2.12
C VAL A 153 11.36 -22.19 -3.53
N ALA A 154 12.37 -22.36 -4.37
CA ALA A 154 12.26 -22.77 -5.76
C ALA A 154 13.57 -23.41 -6.22
N ASP A 155 13.61 -23.94 -7.45
CA ASP A 155 14.82 -24.53 -7.99
C ASP A 155 15.97 -23.51 -8.00
N GLY A 156 17.00 -23.79 -7.21
CA GLY A 156 18.16 -22.91 -7.03
C GLY A 156 18.06 -21.89 -5.90
N TYR A 157 16.91 -21.72 -5.23
CA TYR A 157 16.69 -20.68 -4.21
C TYR A 157 16.18 -21.21 -2.87
N GLU A 158 16.65 -20.58 -1.79
CA GLU A 158 16.24 -20.86 -0.42
C GLU A 158 16.04 -19.57 0.38
N ALA A 159 15.02 -19.57 1.25
CA ALA A 159 14.76 -18.51 2.21
C ALA A 159 15.44 -18.87 3.54
N VAL A 160 16.03 -17.88 4.20
CA VAL A 160 16.69 -18.02 5.48
C VAL A 160 16.06 -17.07 6.47
N LEU A 161 15.66 -17.60 7.62
CA LEU A 161 15.34 -16.85 8.83
C LEU A 161 16.56 -16.93 9.76
N ARG A 162 17.25 -15.81 9.91
CA ARG A 162 18.25 -15.58 10.95
C ARG A 162 17.51 -15.14 12.21
N HIS A 163 17.81 -15.78 13.34
CA HIS A 163 17.07 -15.54 14.60
C HIS A 163 17.69 -14.43 15.45
N ASN A 164 19.00 -14.23 15.37
CA ASN A 164 19.71 -13.21 16.14
C ASN A 164 21.00 -12.74 15.41
N PRO A 165 21.09 -11.47 14.97
CA PRO A 165 19.97 -10.53 14.84
C PRO A 165 18.88 -11.10 13.92
N PHE A 166 17.64 -10.63 14.10
CA PHE A 166 16.52 -11.04 13.24
C PHE A 166 16.77 -10.57 11.80
N GLU A 167 16.73 -11.48 10.83
CA GLU A 167 16.84 -11.15 9.40
C GLU A 167 16.09 -12.20 8.58
N VAL A 168 15.37 -11.78 7.52
CA VAL A 168 14.73 -12.71 6.58
C VAL A 168 15.16 -12.40 5.15
N TYR A 169 15.84 -13.33 4.51
CA TYR A 169 16.37 -13.13 3.16
C TYR A 169 16.22 -14.35 2.27
N VAL A 170 16.27 -14.12 0.95
CA VAL A 170 16.36 -15.18 -0.05
C VAL A 170 17.77 -15.20 -0.61
N ARG A 171 18.36 -16.40 -0.78
CA ARG A 171 19.67 -16.59 -1.39
C ARG A 171 19.68 -17.72 -2.42
N GLU A 172 20.68 -17.70 -3.29
CA GLU A 172 21.01 -18.80 -4.18
C GLU A 172 21.57 -19.99 -3.39
N LYS A 173 21.08 -21.20 -3.66
CA LYS A 173 21.46 -22.42 -2.93
C LYS A 173 22.92 -22.84 -3.13
N GLN A 174 23.48 -22.62 -4.33
CA GLN A 174 24.86 -23.00 -4.66
C GLN A 174 25.88 -21.92 -4.27
N GLY A 175 25.67 -20.69 -4.76
CA GLY A 175 26.57 -19.56 -4.51
C GLY A 175 26.40 -18.91 -3.14
N LYS A 176 25.31 -19.20 -2.41
CA LYS A 176 24.91 -18.59 -1.13
C LYS A 176 24.73 -17.06 -1.17
N ARG A 177 24.82 -16.46 -2.36
CA ARG A 177 24.59 -15.05 -2.67
C ARG A 177 23.15 -14.66 -2.32
N ARG A 178 22.99 -13.64 -1.48
CA ARG A 178 21.69 -13.05 -1.15
C ARG A 178 21.13 -12.37 -2.40
N VAL A 179 19.80 -12.44 -2.58
CA VAL A 179 19.07 -11.81 -3.70
C VAL A 179 18.35 -10.56 -3.17
N LEU A 180 17.67 -10.72 -2.04
CA LEU A 180 16.97 -9.68 -1.33
C LEU A 180 16.92 -10.04 0.16
N SER A 181 16.95 -9.04 1.04
CA SER A 181 16.82 -9.20 2.49
C SER A 181 15.85 -8.19 3.08
N LEU A 182 15.13 -8.60 4.14
CA LEU A 182 14.41 -7.74 5.07
C LEU A 182 15.16 -7.75 6.41
N ASN A 183 15.37 -6.55 6.96
CA ASN A 183 16.09 -6.28 8.21
C ASN A 183 17.59 -6.64 8.21
N SER A 184 18.30 -6.37 7.11
CA SER A 184 19.76 -6.57 7.01
C SER A 184 20.59 -5.51 7.75
N HIS A 185 20.03 -4.30 7.94
CA HIS A 185 20.65 -3.21 8.71
C HIS A 185 20.16 -3.16 10.16
N GLY A 186 19.14 -3.96 10.52
CA GLY A 186 18.59 -3.95 11.88
C GLY A 186 17.63 -2.79 12.14
N LEU A 187 17.03 -2.20 11.09
CA LEU A 187 16.08 -1.08 11.20
C LEU A 187 14.63 -1.53 11.42
N PHE A 188 14.39 -2.81 11.72
CA PHE A 188 13.06 -3.32 12.07
C PHE A 188 12.61 -2.76 13.42
N ASP A 189 11.53 -1.99 13.37
CA ASP A 189 10.82 -1.50 14.55
C ASP A 189 9.31 -1.73 14.40
N PHE A 190 8.65 -1.96 15.53
CA PHE A 190 7.24 -2.31 15.60
C PHE A 190 6.67 -1.75 16.92
N GLU A 191 6.07 -0.57 16.85
CA GLU A 191 5.44 0.07 18.00
C GLU A 191 4.17 -0.68 18.38
N GLN A 192 4.19 -1.42 19.49
CA GLN A 192 3.04 -2.23 19.93
C GLN A 192 1.88 -1.35 20.44
N LEU A 193 0.65 -1.81 20.22
CA LEU A 193 -0.56 -1.11 20.63
C LEU A 193 -0.67 -1.04 22.16
N ARG A 194 -0.93 0.17 22.67
CA ARG A 194 -1.05 0.43 24.12
C ARG A 194 -2.40 1.04 24.49
N VAL A 195 -2.76 0.90 25.76
CA VAL A 195 -3.91 1.59 26.37
C VAL A 195 -3.42 2.91 26.92
N LYS A 196 -4.12 4.01 26.59
CA LYS A 196 -3.75 5.36 27.05
C LYS A 196 -3.80 5.46 28.57
N GLN A 197 -2.68 5.83 29.18
CA GLN A 197 -2.53 6.00 30.63
C GLN A 197 -2.74 7.48 31.04
N GLU A 198 -2.85 7.73 32.34
CA GLU A 198 -3.01 9.09 32.87
C GLU A 198 -1.67 9.85 32.76
N GLY A 199 -1.63 10.85 31.88
CA GLY A 199 -0.44 11.64 31.56
C GLY A 199 0.04 11.51 30.11
N ASP A 200 -0.47 10.54 29.35
CA ASP A 200 -0.16 10.36 27.93
C ASP A 200 -0.73 11.49 27.06
N ASP A 201 0.14 12.30 26.45
CA ASP A 201 -0.22 13.24 25.38
C ASP A 201 0.21 12.68 24.02
N TRP A 202 -0.74 12.04 23.34
CA TRP A 202 -0.55 11.41 22.03
C TRP A 202 -1.25 12.18 20.91
N GLU A 203 -1.92 13.30 21.21
CA GLU A 203 -2.68 14.05 20.20
C GLU A 203 -1.75 14.68 19.17
N GLU A 204 -2.03 14.46 17.89
CA GLU A 204 -1.30 15.13 16.80
C GLU A 204 -2.18 16.23 16.18
N ARG A 205 -1.57 17.38 15.88
CA ARG A 205 -2.30 18.57 15.43
C ARG A 205 -1.69 19.10 14.15
N PHE A 206 -2.39 18.87 13.04
CA PHE A 206 -1.99 19.38 11.73
C PHE A 206 -2.99 20.42 11.21
N LYS A 207 -2.52 21.67 11.09
CA LYS A 207 -3.32 22.84 10.70
C LYS A 207 -4.52 23.06 11.63
N GLY A 208 -5.73 22.71 11.17
CA GLY A 208 -6.98 22.84 11.92
C GLY A 208 -7.59 21.50 12.34
N HIS A 209 -6.88 20.39 12.15
CA HIS A 209 -7.32 19.05 12.52
C HIS A 209 -6.49 18.54 13.69
N THR A 210 -7.16 17.85 14.62
CA THR A 210 -6.53 17.11 15.72
C THR A 210 -6.87 15.64 15.52
N ASP A 211 -5.86 14.78 15.43
CA ASP A 211 -6.01 13.35 15.66
C ASP A 211 -5.82 13.05 17.15
N VAL A 212 -6.75 12.28 17.71
CA VAL A 212 -6.78 11.88 19.12
C VAL A 212 -5.95 10.63 19.41
N ARG A 213 -5.50 9.90 18.37
CA ARG A 213 -4.62 8.72 18.41
C ARG A 213 -4.89 7.80 19.61
N PRO A 214 -6.07 7.14 19.67
CA PRO A 214 -6.56 6.49 20.87
C PRO A 214 -5.74 5.27 21.33
N TYR A 215 -4.87 4.76 20.47
CA TYR A 215 -3.95 3.64 20.73
C TYR A 215 -2.47 4.06 20.71
N GLY A 216 -2.20 5.37 20.61
CA GLY A 216 -0.87 5.94 20.59
C GLY A 216 -0.09 5.66 19.31
N PRO A 217 1.25 5.71 19.37
CA PRO A 217 2.12 5.24 18.32
C PRO A 217 1.90 3.75 18.04
N GLN A 218 1.79 3.38 16.76
CA GLN A 218 1.47 2.02 16.30
C GLN A 218 2.22 1.67 15.00
N SER A 219 3.24 2.46 14.65
CA SER A 219 3.94 2.39 13.38
C SER A 219 4.83 1.15 13.28
N ILE A 220 5.18 0.83 12.04
CA ILE A 220 6.03 -0.31 11.68
C ILE A 220 7.08 0.22 10.71
N SER A 221 8.34 -0.14 10.93
CA SER A 221 9.41 0.15 9.98
C SER A 221 10.40 -0.99 9.82
N PHE A 222 11.10 -1.04 8.68
CA PHE A 222 12.19 -2.00 8.41
C PHE A 222 12.98 -1.62 7.15
N ASP A 223 14.23 -2.09 7.07
CA ASP A 223 15.00 -2.05 5.81
C ASP A 223 14.69 -3.23 4.89
N VAL A 224 14.78 -2.99 3.58
CA VAL A 224 14.82 -3.99 2.52
C VAL A 224 16.00 -3.69 1.60
N SER A 225 16.86 -4.69 1.40
CA SER A 225 18.10 -4.57 0.66
C SER A 225 18.07 -5.47 -0.57
N PHE A 226 18.26 -4.88 -1.75
CA PHE A 226 18.32 -5.55 -3.04
C PHE A 226 19.79 -5.73 -3.44
N PHE A 227 20.24 -6.99 -3.54
CA PHE A 227 21.64 -7.32 -3.82
C PHE A 227 21.88 -7.44 -5.33
N ASP A 228 23.05 -6.98 -5.76
CA ASP A 228 23.46 -6.81 -7.16
C ASP A 228 22.47 -5.96 -7.98
N ALA A 229 21.90 -4.94 -7.31
CA ALA A 229 20.93 -3.99 -7.85
C ALA A 229 21.60 -2.65 -8.18
N ASP A 230 21.47 -2.22 -9.43
CA ASP A 230 21.94 -0.91 -9.91
C ASP A 230 20.82 0.15 -9.98
N PHE A 231 19.56 -0.29 -10.01
CA PHE A 231 18.40 0.59 -10.13
C PHE A 231 17.24 0.11 -9.24
N VAL A 232 16.28 1.01 -9.03
CA VAL A 232 14.96 0.64 -8.55
C VAL A 232 13.88 1.43 -9.29
N TYR A 233 12.66 0.89 -9.39
CA TYR A 233 11.57 1.33 -10.28
C TYR A 233 10.20 1.23 -9.61
N GLY A 234 9.17 1.63 -10.33
CA GLY A 234 7.80 1.28 -9.98
C GLY A 234 7.23 2.16 -8.89
N ILE A 235 6.19 1.61 -8.26
CA ILE A 235 5.21 2.34 -7.45
C ILE A 235 4.70 3.65 -8.11
N PRO A 236 3.53 3.57 -8.75
CA PRO A 236 2.74 4.78 -8.96
C PRO A 236 2.20 5.32 -7.61
N GLU A 237 1.88 6.60 -7.51
CA GLU A 237 1.96 7.63 -8.56
C GLU A 237 2.91 8.77 -8.15
N HIS A 238 3.95 8.99 -8.96
CA HIS A 238 4.97 10.02 -8.73
C HIS A 238 5.35 10.69 -10.05
N ALA A 239 5.41 12.03 -10.08
CA ALA A 239 5.93 12.80 -11.20
C ALA A 239 7.49 12.81 -11.22
N SER A 240 8.08 11.61 -11.22
CA SER A 240 9.53 11.38 -11.13
C SER A 240 10.07 10.60 -12.33
N SER A 241 11.36 10.27 -12.33
CA SER A 241 11.95 9.35 -13.32
C SER A 241 11.46 7.91 -13.09
N PHE A 242 11.34 7.13 -14.17
CA PHE A 242 10.90 5.72 -14.09
C PHE A 242 11.83 4.86 -13.23
N ALA A 243 13.15 5.06 -13.37
CA ALA A 243 14.11 4.69 -12.36
C ALA A 243 14.09 5.73 -11.24
N LEU A 244 13.88 5.28 -10.02
CA LEU A 244 13.77 6.08 -8.82
C LEU A 244 15.15 6.56 -8.38
N ARG A 245 15.17 7.67 -7.63
CA ARG A 245 16.40 8.32 -7.17
C ARG A 245 16.58 8.02 -5.69
N SER A 246 17.82 8.03 -5.21
CA SER A 246 18.10 8.04 -3.77
C SER A 246 17.38 9.21 -3.10
N THR A 247 16.72 8.94 -1.98
CA THR A 247 15.95 9.93 -1.20
C THR A 247 16.71 10.42 0.03
N ARG A 248 17.75 9.69 0.46
CA ARG A 248 18.67 10.07 1.54
C ARG A 248 20.11 9.78 1.14
N GLY A 249 21.06 10.55 1.66
CA GLY A 249 22.50 10.33 1.48
C GLY A 249 23.27 11.57 1.02
N PRO A 250 24.61 11.49 0.90
CA PRO A 250 25.44 12.62 0.50
C PRO A 250 25.08 13.15 -0.90
N GLY A 251 24.79 14.45 -1.00
CA GLY A 251 24.47 15.11 -2.28
C GLY A 251 23.01 14.98 -2.74
N VAL A 252 22.10 14.50 -1.87
CA VAL A 252 20.66 14.51 -2.11
C VAL A 252 20.03 15.76 -1.47
N ASP A 253 19.66 16.74 -2.29
CA ASP A 253 18.93 17.94 -1.85
C ASP A 253 17.41 17.65 -1.81
N ASP A 254 16.81 17.70 -0.61
CA ASP A 254 15.36 17.65 -0.31
C ASP A 254 14.50 16.81 -1.29
N SER A 255 14.52 15.49 -1.12
CA SER A 255 13.69 14.55 -1.89
C SER A 255 12.71 13.79 -1.00
N GLU A 256 11.43 13.90 -1.33
CA GLU A 256 10.37 13.11 -0.71
C GLU A 256 10.53 11.60 -1.06
N PRO A 257 10.12 10.70 -0.15
CA PRO A 257 10.26 9.25 -0.28
C PRO A 257 9.55 8.62 -1.50
N TYR A 258 10.10 7.51 -2.03
CA TYR A 258 9.59 6.73 -3.17
C TYR A 258 9.40 5.24 -2.80
N ARG A 259 8.57 4.49 -3.53
CA ARG A 259 8.41 3.02 -3.33
C ARG A 259 8.79 2.24 -4.64
N LEU A 260 9.03 0.90 -4.64
CA LEU A 260 10.16 0.23 -5.38
C LEU A 260 9.93 -1.10 -6.18
N PHE A 261 10.95 -1.53 -6.97
CA PHE A 261 11.12 -2.77 -7.81
C PHE A 261 12.53 -2.78 -8.51
N ASN A 262 13.13 -3.87 -9.06
CA ASN A 262 14.55 -3.90 -9.56
C ASN A 262 14.80 -4.49 -11.00
N LEU A 263 15.92 -4.10 -11.66
CA LEU A 263 16.55 -4.67 -12.87
C LEU A 263 18.09 -4.45 -12.81
N ASP A 264 18.96 -5.36 -13.25
CA ASP A 264 18.74 -6.75 -13.70
C ASP A 264 18.83 -7.75 -12.52
N GLY A 265 18.94 -9.07 -12.76
CA GLY A 265 18.86 -10.08 -11.69
C GLY A 265 17.57 -9.93 -10.89
N THR A 266 16.47 -9.70 -11.60
CA THR A 266 15.29 -9.02 -11.08
C THR A 266 14.62 -9.77 -9.94
N SER A 267 14.65 -9.15 -8.77
CA SER A 267 13.75 -9.41 -7.65
C SER A 267 12.73 -8.28 -7.49
N GLY A 268 11.67 -8.57 -6.76
CA GLY A 268 10.66 -7.58 -6.38
C GLY A 268 10.22 -7.76 -4.94
N PHE A 269 9.68 -6.69 -4.38
CA PHE A 269 9.18 -6.63 -3.02
C PHE A 269 7.85 -5.90 -3.01
N PHE A 270 6.87 -6.41 -2.27
CA PHE A 270 5.56 -5.79 -2.12
C PHE A 270 5.11 -5.91 -0.67
N TRP A 271 4.96 -4.78 0.03
CA TRP A 271 4.29 -4.73 1.33
C TRP A 271 2.82 -4.35 1.10
N LEU A 272 1.92 -5.25 1.49
CA LEU A 272 0.48 -5.01 1.49
C LEU A 272 0.07 -4.29 2.77
N ASN A 273 -0.11 -2.97 2.68
CA ASN A 273 -0.64 -2.14 3.76
C ASN A 273 -1.61 -1.09 3.20
N ALA A 274 -2.57 -0.65 4.03
CA ALA A 274 -3.58 0.35 3.69
C ALA A 274 -3.43 1.67 4.47
N ALA A 275 -2.56 1.69 5.50
CA ALA A 275 -2.21 2.92 6.21
C ALA A 275 -1.26 3.80 5.38
N GLU A 276 -1.00 5.03 5.81
CA GLU A 276 0.00 5.88 5.16
C GLU A 276 1.39 5.21 5.21
N MET A 277 2.17 5.37 4.14
CA MET A 277 3.47 4.71 3.96
C MET A 277 4.52 5.68 3.45
N GLN A 278 5.66 5.70 4.14
CA GLN A 278 6.83 6.49 3.82
C GLN A 278 7.99 5.54 3.52
N ILE A 279 8.60 5.62 2.32
CA ILE A 279 9.58 4.62 1.87
C ILE A 279 10.79 5.32 1.25
N ASP A 280 11.97 5.12 1.80
CA ASP A 280 13.20 5.80 1.41
C ASP A 280 14.11 4.90 0.56
N VAL A 281 14.81 5.50 -0.40
CA VAL A 281 15.90 4.87 -1.17
C VAL A 281 17.22 5.40 -0.63
N LEU A 282 17.99 4.54 0.00
CA LEU A 282 19.20 4.94 0.72
C LEU A 282 20.36 5.03 -0.28
N GLY A 283 20.94 6.21 -0.40
CA GLY A 283 22.07 6.48 -1.27
C GLY A 283 23.38 5.88 -0.75
N SER A 284 24.35 5.69 -1.65
CA SER A 284 25.68 5.19 -1.30
C SER A 284 26.35 6.06 -0.24
N GLY A 285 26.83 5.45 0.85
CA GLY A 285 27.39 6.16 2.00
C GLY A 285 26.34 6.70 2.98
N TRP A 286 25.10 6.21 2.93
CA TRP A 286 24.18 6.30 4.06
C TRP A 286 24.58 5.27 5.12
N ASP A 287 25.26 5.73 6.16
CA ASP A 287 25.58 4.91 7.33
C ASP A 287 24.40 4.93 8.31
N ALA A 288 23.73 3.79 8.49
CA ALA A 288 23.09 3.51 9.76
C ALA A 288 24.18 3.32 10.82
N GLU A 289 23.96 3.76 12.06
CA GLU A 289 24.90 3.55 13.18
C GLU A 289 25.00 2.05 13.62
N SER A 290 24.33 1.15 12.92
CA SER A 290 24.36 -0.31 13.10
C SER A 290 25.61 -0.93 12.46
N GLY A 291 26.56 -1.36 13.30
CA GLY A 291 27.88 -1.87 12.90
C GLY A 291 27.93 -3.25 12.21
N ILE A 292 27.11 -3.49 11.18
CA ILE A 292 27.20 -4.68 10.33
C ILE A 292 28.01 -4.33 9.07
N LEU A 293 29.33 -4.53 9.15
CA LEU A 293 30.23 -4.43 7.99
C LEU A 293 29.98 -5.59 7.01
N LEU A 294 29.14 -5.36 6.01
CA LEU A 294 28.96 -6.27 4.87
C LEU A 294 30.07 -6.05 3.82
N PRO A 295 30.55 -7.11 3.12
CA PRO A 295 31.72 -7.01 2.26
C PRO A 295 31.50 -6.09 1.04
N GLU A 296 32.50 -5.24 0.76
CA GLU A 296 32.48 -4.11 -0.19
C GLU A 296 32.33 -4.47 -1.69
N SER A 297 32.02 -5.72 -2.06
CA SER A 297 32.10 -6.20 -3.45
C SER A 297 30.76 -6.70 -4.00
N GLY A 298 29.89 -5.76 -4.38
CA GLY A 298 28.65 -5.97 -5.12
C GLY A 298 27.89 -4.65 -5.26
N SER A 299 27.06 -4.47 -6.30
CA SER A 299 26.09 -3.38 -6.26
C SER A 299 24.97 -3.72 -5.28
N ARG A 300 24.37 -2.72 -4.65
CA ARG A 300 23.28 -2.92 -3.68
C ARG A 300 22.46 -1.64 -3.61
N ILE A 301 21.15 -1.79 -3.51
CA ILE A 301 20.25 -0.69 -3.16
C ILE A 301 19.53 -1.06 -1.87
N ASP A 302 19.76 -0.25 -0.85
CA ASP A 302 19.11 -0.35 0.45
C ASP A 302 17.92 0.59 0.49
N THR A 303 16.83 0.17 1.13
CA THR A 303 15.58 0.92 1.15
C THR A 303 14.92 0.81 2.51
N PHE A 304 14.31 1.86 3.02
CA PHE A 304 13.75 1.90 4.38
C PHE A 304 12.26 2.19 4.33
N TRP A 305 11.45 1.24 4.77
CA TRP A 305 10.00 1.27 4.65
C TRP A 305 9.40 1.58 6.02
N MET A 306 8.44 2.51 6.07
CA MET A 306 7.69 2.88 7.26
C MET A 306 6.19 2.89 6.91
N SER A 307 5.35 2.52 7.85
CA SER A 307 3.90 2.73 7.77
C SER A 307 3.31 3.09 9.13
N GLU A 308 2.30 3.96 9.12
CA GLU A 308 1.66 4.50 10.32
C GLU A 308 0.99 3.43 11.17
N ALA A 309 0.45 2.36 10.55
CA ALA A 309 -0.32 1.31 11.21
C ALA A 309 -0.36 0.02 10.38
N GLY A 310 -1.22 -0.92 10.77
CA GLY A 310 -1.40 -2.20 10.08
C GLY A 310 -0.47 -3.29 10.62
N ILE A 311 -0.09 -4.22 9.76
CA ILE A 311 0.83 -5.34 10.04
C ILE A 311 1.98 -5.36 9.02
N VAL A 312 3.04 -6.12 9.31
CA VAL A 312 3.96 -6.55 8.24
C VAL A 312 3.23 -7.65 7.46
N ASP A 313 3.02 -7.43 6.16
CA ASP A 313 2.54 -8.46 5.22
C ASP A 313 3.26 -8.26 3.88
N THR A 314 4.41 -8.90 3.75
CA THR A 314 5.37 -8.64 2.68
C THR A 314 5.57 -9.85 1.78
N PHE A 315 5.69 -9.60 0.48
CA PHE A 315 5.83 -10.59 -0.57
C PHE A 315 7.16 -10.38 -1.28
N PHE A 316 7.96 -11.44 -1.35
CA PHE A 316 9.26 -11.45 -2.01
C PHE A 316 9.10 -12.20 -3.34
N PHE A 317 9.41 -11.53 -4.44
CA PHE A 317 9.35 -12.05 -5.79
C PHE A 317 10.78 -12.31 -6.27
N ILE A 318 11.11 -13.56 -6.56
CA ILE A 318 12.49 -14.00 -6.85
C ILE A 318 12.88 -13.93 -8.34
N GLY A 319 11.91 -13.64 -9.23
CA GLY A 319 12.16 -13.52 -10.67
C GLY A 319 12.52 -14.85 -11.34
N PRO A 320 13.62 -14.92 -12.13
CA PRO A 320 14.77 -13.99 -12.13
C PRO A 320 14.67 -12.84 -13.15
N GLY A 321 13.67 -12.83 -14.03
CA GLY A 321 13.45 -11.75 -15.01
C GLY A 321 12.29 -10.81 -14.61
N PRO A 322 12.21 -9.59 -15.17
CA PRO A 322 11.10 -8.67 -14.89
C PRO A 322 9.73 -9.25 -15.22
N LYS A 323 9.64 -10.02 -16.30
CA LYS A 323 8.41 -10.71 -16.70
C LYS A 323 7.98 -11.76 -15.67
N ASP A 324 8.93 -12.36 -14.96
CA ASP A 324 8.68 -13.41 -13.99
C ASP A 324 8.26 -12.82 -12.64
N VAL A 325 8.88 -11.71 -12.21
CA VAL A 325 8.36 -10.94 -11.07
C VAL A 325 6.98 -10.36 -11.35
N VAL A 326 6.74 -9.79 -12.54
CA VAL A 326 5.39 -9.30 -12.88
C VAL A 326 4.36 -10.43 -12.85
N ARG A 327 4.69 -11.62 -13.38
CA ARG A 327 3.83 -12.82 -13.27
C ARG A 327 3.59 -13.24 -11.82
N GLN A 328 4.63 -13.25 -10.99
CA GLN A 328 4.54 -13.56 -9.56
C GLN A 328 3.62 -12.55 -8.85
N TYR A 329 3.80 -11.26 -9.07
CA TYR A 329 2.95 -10.20 -8.53
C TYR A 329 1.48 -10.35 -8.98
N THR A 330 1.22 -10.47 -10.29
CA THR A 330 -0.16 -10.65 -10.80
C THR A 330 -0.80 -11.97 -10.38
N SER A 331 -0.01 -12.98 -10.00
CA SER A 331 -0.55 -14.21 -9.41
C SER A 331 -0.99 -14.03 -7.96
N VAL A 332 -0.52 -12.99 -7.25
CA VAL A 332 -1.00 -12.57 -5.93
C VAL A 332 -2.20 -11.64 -6.05
N THR A 333 -2.10 -10.60 -6.89
CA THR A 333 -3.02 -9.45 -6.89
C THR A 333 -4.02 -9.42 -8.06
N GLY A 334 -3.98 -10.39 -8.97
CA GLY A 334 -4.79 -10.39 -10.19
C GLY A 334 -4.07 -9.87 -11.43
N MET A 335 -4.59 -10.30 -12.58
CA MET A 335 -4.24 -9.77 -13.89
C MET A 335 -5.09 -8.52 -14.18
N PRO A 336 -4.59 -7.55 -14.99
CA PRO A 336 -5.43 -6.48 -15.51
C PRO A 336 -6.68 -7.04 -16.21
N ALA A 337 -7.84 -6.46 -15.91
CA ALA A 337 -9.08 -6.79 -16.59
C ALA A 337 -8.95 -6.54 -18.11
N MET A 338 -9.55 -7.40 -18.93
CA MET A 338 -9.58 -7.20 -20.39
C MET A 338 -10.33 -5.89 -20.71
N PRO A 339 -9.67 -4.88 -21.31
CA PRO A 339 -10.33 -3.60 -21.58
C PRO A 339 -11.41 -3.76 -22.65
N GLN A 340 -12.42 -2.90 -22.58
CA GLN A 340 -13.36 -2.73 -23.69
C GLN A 340 -12.61 -2.13 -24.88
N LEU A 341 -12.89 -2.58 -26.11
CA LEU A 341 -12.09 -2.17 -27.27
C LEU A 341 -12.04 -0.64 -27.44
N PHE A 342 -13.18 0.04 -27.30
CA PHE A 342 -13.30 1.50 -27.36
C PHE A 342 -12.46 2.22 -26.27
N SER A 343 -12.15 1.56 -25.14
CA SER A 343 -11.39 2.16 -24.05
C SER A 343 -9.89 2.24 -24.33
N THR A 344 -9.43 1.72 -25.47
CA THR A 344 -8.03 1.81 -25.93
C THR A 344 -7.80 2.88 -27.02
N ALA A 345 -8.86 3.52 -27.50
CA ALA A 345 -8.84 4.50 -28.58
C ALA A 345 -8.80 5.95 -28.07
N HIS A 346 -9.08 6.94 -28.93
CA HIS A 346 -9.03 8.35 -28.52
C HIS A 346 -10.28 8.76 -27.71
N HIS A 347 -10.03 9.25 -26.50
CA HIS A 347 -11.02 9.78 -25.56
C HIS A 347 -10.94 11.31 -25.55
N GLN A 348 -12.07 11.96 -25.78
CA GLN A 348 -12.17 13.42 -25.86
C GLN A 348 -12.93 13.97 -24.63
N CYS A 349 -12.21 14.67 -23.76
CA CYS A 349 -12.68 15.13 -22.46
C CYS A 349 -12.31 16.60 -22.22
N ARG A 350 -13.15 17.31 -21.43
CA ARG A 350 -12.80 18.56 -20.74
C ARG A 350 -13.77 18.80 -19.58
N TRP A 351 -13.32 19.51 -18.56
CA TRP A 351 -14.21 20.21 -17.62
C TRP A 351 -14.71 21.51 -18.28
N ASN A 352 -16.00 21.73 -18.54
CA ASN A 352 -17.09 20.79 -18.80
C ASN A 352 -17.69 21.13 -20.16
N TYR A 353 -18.07 20.15 -21.01
CA TYR A 353 -19.01 20.45 -22.10
C TYR A 353 -20.29 21.07 -21.52
N ARG A 354 -20.79 22.12 -22.18
CA ARG A 354 -21.79 23.03 -21.60
C ARG A 354 -23.17 22.41 -21.51
N ASP A 355 -23.58 21.72 -22.56
CA ASP A 355 -24.95 21.27 -22.82
C ASP A 355 -24.94 20.22 -23.96
N GLU A 356 -26.12 19.73 -24.32
CA GLU A 356 -26.32 18.81 -25.47
C GLU A 356 -25.84 19.39 -26.81
N GLU A 357 -25.88 20.71 -27.00
CA GLU A 357 -25.45 21.36 -28.25
C GLU A 357 -23.92 21.42 -28.35
N ASP A 358 -23.19 21.73 -27.27
CA ASP A 358 -21.72 21.64 -27.20
C ASP A 358 -21.24 20.20 -27.49
N VAL A 359 -21.95 19.19 -26.97
CA VAL A 359 -21.65 17.77 -27.26
C VAL A 359 -21.85 17.42 -28.73
N GLU A 360 -22.99 17.78 -29.34
CA GLU A 360 -23.28 17.49 -30.75
C GLU A 360 -22.37 18.29 -31.71
N ASN A 361 -22.04 19.54 -31.37
CA ASN A 361 -21.07 20.34 -32.10
C ASN A 361 -19.66 19.75 -32.03
N VAL A 362 -19.22 19.25 -30.88
CA VAL A 362 -17.91 18.57 -30.76
C VAL A 362 -17.91 17.28 -31.58
N ASP A 363 -18.88 16.39 -31.38
CA ASP A 363 -19.01 15.12 -32.12
C ASP A 363 -19.04 15.32 -33.66
N SER A 364 -19.79 16.30 -34.15
CA SER A 364 -19.85 16.62 -35.58
C SER A 364 -18.56 17.26 -36.12
N LYS A 365 -17.78 17.99 -35.30
CA LYS A 365 -16.49 18.56 -35.72
C LYS A 365 -15.37 17.53 -35.86
N PHE A 366 -15.40 16.43 -35.12
CA PHE A 366 -14.50 15.31 -35.38
C PHE A 366 -14.78 14.67 -36.75
N ASP A 367 -16.06 14.52 -37.12
CA ASP A 367 -16.45 14.01 -38.45
C ASP A 367 -16.11 15.01 -39.57
N GLU A 368 -16.34 16.31 -39.37
CA GLU A 368 -16.02 17.37 -40.35
C GLU A 368 -14.52 17.45 -40.67
N HIS A 369 -13.67 17.15 -39.69
CA HIS A 369 -12.21 17.26 -39.80
C HIS A 369 -11.50 15.92 -40.02
N ASP A 370 -12.24 14.82 -40.21
CA ASP A 370 -11.70 13.46 -40.40
C ASP A 370 -10.74 13.03 -39.26
N ILE A 371 -11.11 13.36 -38.02
CA ILE A 371 -10.36 13.00 -36.81
C ILE A 371 -11.11 11.87 -36.10
N PRO A 372 -10.52 10.66 -35.94
CA PRO A 372 -11.18 9.56 -35.26
C PRO A 372 -11.19 9.77 -33.74
N TYR A 373 -12.33 9.49 -33.11
CA TYR A 373 -12.47 9.36 -31.66
C TYR A 373 -13.63 8.41 -31.32
N ASP A 374 -13.52 7.75 -30.17
CA ASP A 374 -14.43 6.69 -29.74
C ASP A 374 -15.26 7.08 -28.52
N VAL A 375 -14.75 7.96 -27.64
CA VAL A 375 -15.40 8.28 -26.35
C VAL A 375 -15.49 9.77 -26.09
N LEU A 376 -16.69 10.27 -25.80
CA LEU A 376 -16.92 11.62 -25.28
C LEU A 376 -17.18 11.57 -23.77
N TRP A 377 -16.51 12.43 -23.01
CA TRP A 377 -16.62 12.45 -21.55
C TRP A 377 -17.44 13.65 -21.04
N LEU A 378 -18.30 13.40 -20.06
CA LEU A 378 -19.05 14.42 -19.32
C LEU A 378 -18.55 14.50 -17.88
N ASP A 379 -17.86 15.59 -17.59
CA ASP A 379 -17.36 15.96 -16.27
C ASP A 379 -18.50 16.57 -15.39
N ILE A 380 -18.23 17.00 -14.17
CA ILE A 380 -19.20 17.22 -13.07
C ILE A 380 -20.38 18.17 -13.36
N ASP A 381 -20.31 19.08 -14.32
CA ASP A 381 -21.40 20.01 -14.68
C ASP A 381 -22.56 19.39 -15.47
N HIS A 382 -22.49 18.11 -15.87
CA HIS A 382 -23.65 17.42 -16.45
C HIS A 382 -24.74 17.05 -15.42
N THR A 383 -24.40 17.05 -14.13
CA THR A 383 -25.28 16.63 -13.03
C THR A 383 -26.16 17.77 -12.51
N ASP A 384 -27.37 17.47 -12.02
CA ASP A 384 -28.20 18.47 -11.32
C ASP A 384 -27.52 18.86 -10.00
N GLY A 385 -26.86 20.01 -10.01
CA GLY A 385 -26.30 20.64 -8.82
C GLY A 385 -25.25 19.79 -8.08
N LYS A 386 -24.47 18.96 -8.80
CA LYS A 386 -23.48 18.02 -8.22
C LYS A 386 -24.11 16.85 -7.46
N ARG A 387 -25.27 16.37 -7.94
CA ARG A 387 -25.88 15.12 -7.50
C ARG A 387 -25.58 14.04 -8.54
N TYR A 388 -24.69 13.11 -8.24
CA TYR A 388 -24.39 11.98 -9.14
C TYR A 388 -25.66 11.14 -9.41
N PHE A 389 -25.66 10.41 -10.53
CA PHE A 389 -26.83 9.67 -11.04
C PHE A 389 -28.03 10.57 -11.39
N THR A 390 -27.78 11.85 -11.67
CA THR A 390 -28.77 12.81 -12.17
C THR A 390 -28.23 13.58 -13.37
N TRP A 391 -29.11 14.32 -14.04
CA TRP A 391 -28.79 15.18 -15.18
C TRP A 391 -29.37 16.57 -14.93
N ASP A 392 -28.58 17.62 -15.18
CA ASP A 392 -29.12 18.98 -15.23
C ASP A 392 -30.12 19.06 -16.39
N ARG A 393 -31.41 19.26 -16.09
CA ARG A 393 -32.48 19.22 -17.10
C ARG A 393 -32.62 20.50 -17.91
N VAL A 394 -31.83 21.54 -17.63
CA VAL A 394 -31.74 22.76 -18.45
C VAL A 394 -30.66 22.58 -19.51
N LEU A 395 -29.51 22.02 -19.14
CA LEU A 395 -28.35 21.82 -20.02
C LEU A 395 -28.39 20.47 -20.78
N PHE A 396 -28.91 19.43 -20.13
CA PHE A 396 -29.02 18.05 -20.63
C PHE A 396 -30.48 17.54 -20.49
N PRO A 397 -31.45 18.11 -21.22
CA PRO A 397 -32.86 17.70 -21.16
C PRO A 397 -33.13 16.29 -21.70
N ASN A 398 -32.43 15.84 -22.75
CA ASN A 398 -32.63 14.59 -23.51
C ASN A 398 -31.40 13.66 -23.50
N PRO A 399 -30.81 13.31 -22.35
CA PRO A 399 -29.49 12.67 -22.30
C PRO A 399 -29.45 11.29 -22.95
N GLU A 400 -30.57 10.56 -22.98
CA GLU A 400 -30.71 9.29 -23.71
C GLU A 400 -30.61 9.50 -25.23
N GLN A 401 -31.21 10.57 -25.77
CA GLN A 401 -31.14 10.86 -27.20
C GLN A 401 -29.72 11.29 -27.59
N MET A 402 -29.06 12.11 -26.79
CA MET A 402 -27.65 12.50 -26.96
C MET A 402 -26.74 11.26 -26.99
N GLN A 403 -26.87 10.35 -26.03
CA GLN A 403 -26.11 9.09 -26.00
C GLN A 403 -26.42 8.22 -27.23
N ASN A 404 -27.68 8.10 -27.63
CA ASN A 404 -28.07 7.34 -28.81
C ASN A 404 -27.52 7.93 -30.13
N LYS A 405 -27.34 9.26 -30.24
CA LYS A 405 -26.67 9.89 -31.40
C LYS A 405 -25.20 9.44 -31.52
N LEU A 406 -24.47 9.41 -30.40
CA LEU A 406 -23.09 8.90 -30.37
C LEU A 406 -23.03 7.40 -30.68
N ALA A 407 -23.89 6.61 -30.02
CA ALA A 407 -23.96 5.16 -30.20
C ALA A 407 -24.27 4.75 -31.65
N ALA A 408 -25.09 5.54 -32.37
CA ALA A 408 -25.37 5.33 -33.79
C ALA A 408 -24.14 5.45 -34.70
N LYS A 409 -23.07 6.13 -34.24
CA LYS A 409 -21.76 6.22 -34.91
C LYS A 409 -20.74 5.19 -34.40
N GLY A 410 -21.14 4.32 -33.47
CA GLY A 410 -20.22 3.41 -32.76
C GLY A 410 -19.41 4.10 -31.65
N ARG A 411 -19.78 5.31 -31.25
CA ARG A 411 -19.13 6.07 -30.17
C ARG A 411 -19.79 5.82 -28.83
N HIS A 412 -19.03 6.02 -27.77
CA HIS A 412 -19.44 5.84 -26.39
C HIS A 412 -19.43 7.16 -25.61
N MET A 413 -20.17 7.20 -24.51
CA MET A 413 -20.15 8.30 -23.55
C MET A 413 -19.70 7.78 -22.18
N VAL A 414 -18.89 8.58 -21.47
CA VAL A 414 -18.54 8.34 -20.06
C VAL A 414 -18.99 9.55 -19.24
N THR A 415 -19.71 9.29 -18.14
CA THR A 415 -20.18 10.30 -17.19
C THR A 415 -19.43 10.14 -15.87
N ILE A 416 -18.89 11.22 -15.31
CA ILE A 416 -18.19 11.15 -14.02
C ILE A 416 -19.16 10.83 -12.86
N VAL A 417 -18.70 9.96 -11.97
CA VAL A 417 -19.39 9.59 -10.71
C VAL A 417 -18.34 9.55 -9.61
N ASP A 418 -18.35 10.55 -8.74
CA ASP A 418 -17.40 10.61 -7.61
C ASP A 418 -18.01 9.96 -6.35
N PRO A 419 -17.18 9.43 -5.43
CA PRO A 419 -17.65 8.78 -4.20
C PRO A 419 -18.16 9.76 -3.13
N HIS A 420 -18.64 10.96 -3.51
CA HIS A 420 -19.12 11.96 -2.57
C HIS A 420 -20.60 12.29 -2.77
N ILE A 421 -21.41 12.14 -1.72
CA ILE A 421 -22.85 12.37 -1.79
C ILE A 421 -23.19 13.76 -1.26
N LYS A 422 -23.85 14.58 -2.10
CA LYS A 422 -24.36 15.90 -1.73
C LYS A 422 -25.38 15.77 -0.59
N ARG A 423 -25.15 16.48 0.51
CA ARG A 423 -26.08 16.55 1.65
C ARG A 423 -27.32 17.36 1.27
N ASP A 424 -28.41 16.68 0.93
CA ASP A 424 -29.68 17.28 0.48
C ASP A 424 -30.86 16.36 0.80
N GLU A 425 -31.79 16.82 1.63
CA GLU A 425 -33.00 16.07 2.01
C GLU A 425 -33.98 15.84 0.84
N SER A 426 -33.84 16.55 -0.29
CA SER A 426 -34.59 16.24 -1.50
C SER A 426 -33.95 15.12 -2.34
N PHE A 427 -32.68 14.78 -2.08
CA PHE A 427 -31.93 13.80 -2.86
C PHE A 427 -32.09 12.38 -2.29
N HIS A 428 -32.63 11.47 -3.10
CA HIS A 428 -32.97 10.12 -2.68
C HIS A 428 -31.76 9.29 -2.21
N LEU A 429 -30.62 9.35 -2.92
CA LEU A 429 -29.40 8.65 -2.53
C LEU A 429 -28.85 9.16 -1.19
N HIS A 430 -28.94 10.47 -0.93
CA HIS A 430 -28.53 11.02 0.36
C HIS A 430 -29.36 10.42 1.50
N LYS A 431 -30.69 10.45 1.36
CA LYS A 431 -31.64 9.88 2.32
C LYS A 431 -31.43 8.37 2.54
N GLU A 432 -31.24 7.62 1.46
CA GLU A 432 -31.03 6.17 1.55
C GLU A 432 -29.75 5.86 2.31
N ALA A 433 -28.62 6.46 1.94
CA ALA A 433 -27.34 6.27 2.62
C ALA A 433 -27.38 6.72 4.09
N THR A 434 -28.06 7.82 4.44
CA THR A 434 -28.31 8.20 5.84
C THR A 434 -29.10 7.12 6.58
N SER A 435 -30.25 6.69 6.02
CA SER A 435 -31.17 5.75 6.67
C SER A 435 -30.60 4.34 6.87
N LYS A 436 -29.70 3.91 5.97
CA LYS A 436 -28.97 2.64 6.07
C LYS A 436 -27.64 2.76 6.83
N GLY A 437 -27.21 3.98 7.14
CA GLY A 437 -25.99 4.25 7.90
C GLY A 437 -24.69 4.06 7.12
N TYR A 438 -24.74 3.97 5.78
CA TYR A 438 -23.61 3.67 4.88
C TYR A 438 -22.47 4.68 4.88
N TYR A 439 -22.59 5.78 5.60
CA TYR A 439 -21.60 6.83 5.63
C TYR A 439 -20.44 6.56 6.59
N VAL A 440 -19.23 6.95 6.18
CA VAL A 440 -18.05 7.07 7.04
C VAL A 440 -18.39 7.91 8.26
N LYS A 441 -17.97 7.44 9.43
CA LYS A 441 -18.22 8.11 10.71
C LYS A 441 -16.98 8.88 11.17
N ASP A 442 -17.22 9.97 11.88
CA ASP A 442 -16.18 10.65 12.67
C ASP A 442 -15.90 9.88 13.98
N ALA A 443 -14.91 10.35 14.74
CA ALA A 443 -14.53 9.76 16.03
C ALA A 443 -15.62 9.82 17.12
N THR A 444 -16.72 10.56 16.90
CA THR A 444 -17.90 10.59 17.79
C THR A 444 -18.99 9.60 17.36
N GLY A 445 -18.80 8.89 16.24
CA GLY A 445 -19.77 7.96 15.66
C GLY A 445 -20.86 8.62 14.80
N LYS A 446 -20.74 9.93 14.51
CA LYS A 446 -21.65 10.67 13.63
C LYS A 446 -21.17 10.59 12.17
N ASP A 447 -22.08 10.68 11.20
CA ASP A 447 -21.73 10.88 9.79
C ASP A 447 -20.72 12.03 9.60
N TYR A 448 -19.61 11.72 8.93
CA TYR A 448 -18.51 12.65 8.66
C TYR A 448 -18.90 13.68 7.59
N ASP A 449 -18.91 14.97 7.97
CA ASP A 449 -19.19 16.09 7.06
C ASP A 449 -17.87 16.76 6.61
N GLY A 450 -17.52 16.62 5.33
CA GLY A 450 -16.36 17.27 4.69
C GLY A 450 -16.77 18.34 3.66
N VAL A 451 -15.83 19.18 3.20
CA VAL A 451 -16.06 20.14 2.11
C VAL A 451 -15.11 19.89 0.95
N VAL A 452 -15.65 19.66 -0.25
CA VAL A 452 -14.91 19.60 -1.52
C VAL A 452 -15.63 20.48 -2.54
N LEU A 453 -14.86 21.13 -3.43
CA LEU A 453 -15.31 22.06 -4.49
C LEU A 453 -16.69 22.70 -4.24
N ALA A 454 -16.70 23.56 -3.21
CA ALA A 454 -17.79 24.44 -2.76
C ALA A 454 -18.99 23.84 -1.99
N TRP A 455 -19.07 22.54 -1.66
CA TRP A 455 -20.23 21.98 -0.91
C TRP A 455 -19.89 20.92 0.14
N ILE A 456 -20.85 20.68 1.06
CA ILE A 456 -20.77 19.69 2.15
C ILE A 456 -21.08 18.28 1.63
N ILE A 457 -20.25 17.31 2.06
CA ILE A 457 -20.16 15.94 1.58
C ILE A 457 -20.18 14.95 2.74
N VAL A 458 -20.76 13.79 2.48
CA VAL A 458 -20.59 12.60 3.31
C VAL A 458 -20.12 11.43 2.41
N LEU A 459 -19.10 10.68 2.84
CA LEU A 459 -18.45 9.60 2.06
C LEU A 459 -19.08 8.23 2.37
N PRO A 460 -19.34 7.34 1.39
CA PRO A 460 -19.72 5.95 1.64
C PRO A 460 -18.55 5.14 2.24
N GLY A 461 -18.85 4.23 3.16
CA GLY A 461 -17.90 3.26 3.72
C GLY A 461 -17.72 2.05 2.80
N TYR A 462 -16.73 2.10 1.91
CA TYR A 462 -16.44 1.02 0.94
C TYR A 462 -15.77 -0.25 1.54
N VAL A 463 -15.56 -0.31 2.85
CA VAL A 463 -14.76 -1.35 3.54
C VAL A 463 -15.64 -2.45 4.17
N GLU A 464 -16.97 -2.29 4.24
CA GLU A 464 -17.85 -3.35 4.75
C GLU A 464 -18.32 -4.31 3.63
N PRO A 465 -17.96 -5.61 3.67
CA PRO A 465 -18.27 -6.57 2.61
C PRO A 465 -19.76 -6.96 2.53
N ARG A 466 -20.64 -6.38 3.35
CA ARG A 466 -22.10 -6.59 3.28
C ARG A 466 -22.80 -5.70 2.27
N ASP A 467 -22.21 -4.55 1.95
CA ASP A 467 -22.84 -3.51 1.15
C ASP A 467 -21.85 -2.92 0.14
N GLN A 468 -21.19 -3.78 -0.64
CA GLN A 468 -20.75 -3.39 -1.99
C GLN A 468 -22.02 -3.11 -2.83
N VAL A 469 -22.56 -1.91 -2.66
CA VAL A 469 -23.64 -1.38 -3.51
C VAL A 469 -23.03 -1.15 -4.88
N MET A 470 -23.11 -2.19 -5.70
CA MET A 470 -22.70 -2.18 -7.10
C MET A 470 -23.65 -1.25 -7.87
N VAL A 471 -23.33 0.04 -7.89
CA VAL A 471 -24.04 1.00 -8.74
C VAL A 471 -23.50 0.85 -10.15
N VAL A 472 -24.39 0.42 -11.05
CA VAL A 472 -24.12 0.05 -12.45
C VAL A 472 -23.88 1.28 -13.32
#